data_AF-A0A945E4M5-F1
#
_entry.id   AF-A0A945E4M5-F1
#
_cell.length_a   1.000
_cell.length_b   1.000
_cell.length_c   1.000
_cell.angle_alpha   90.00
_cell.angle_beta   90.00
_cell.angle_gamma   90.00
#
_symmetry.space_group_name_H-M   'P 1'
#
loop_
_entity.id
_entity.type
_entity.pdbx_description
1 polymer ?
#
loop_
_entity_poly.entity_id
_entity_poly.type
_entity_poly.pdbx_seq_one_letter_code
_entity_poly.pdbx_strand_id
1 'polypeptide(L)'
;MRSPVLRVTGRALALVLTVAMAATACGGSDEVAEPATTTIVELFGDTSTTTTIGRLAVPGWTFTELPDLWEAVGECVDLTEVGAEPLPTEGQRTVIVESGDSLGKIAKRFDRTVDQFMRANGISDPNLLKVGQVLIVPRQQAAAEVEATDGPAILIEPVYCEIDTGVPAFGPDGAQIGGPGMIEVFADWKRIEGPREAPRVNGRLRGLMIASVQTFVDDVVPLIERHGYPCRDAANNRCVWMQHQWKVLLATDDHLSVRDTVRRLLPGASTVESEVKAETFDLTTGLPLRIGDLFDPETGWLEALSAAAVERLVDQPWTDERRVAGAGPEPENFRRFNLTRGGLVLGFAPGTIGGSGSHTVSITIPYRILDGYWQPGGPVSLLD
;
A
#
# COMPACT_ATOMS: atom_id res chain seq x y z
N MET A 1 -37.24 -1.31 56.05
CA MET A 1 -36.38 -2.06 57.00
C MET A 1 -36.46 -3.54 56.67
N ARG A 2 -35.29 -4.18 56.53
CA ARG A 2 -34.99 -5.62 56.61
C ARG A 2 -35.39 -6.54 55.44
N SER A 3 -34.39 -6.83 54.60
CA SER A 3 -33.93 -8.21 54.31
C SER A 3 -33.36 -8.88 55.59
N PRO A 4 -32.74 -10.07 55.55
CA PRO A 4 -32.94 -11.32 54.77
C PRO A 4 -33.03 -12.53 55.74
N VAL A 5 -32.98 -13.79 55.27
CA VAL A 5 -32.11 -14.88 55.80
C VAL A 5 -32.08 -16.07 54.82
N LEU A 6 -30.86 -16.50 54.48
CA LEU A 6 -30.49 -17.77 53.81
C LEU A 6 -30.65 -18.99 54.74
N ARG A 7 -30.89 -20.19 54.18
CA ARG A 7 -30.06 -21.40 54.48
C ARG A 7 -30.36 -22.64 53.61
N VAL A 8 -29.34 -22.93 52.83
CA VAL A 8 -28.75 -24.16 52.27
C VAL A 8 -28.99 -25.53 52.99
N THR A 9 -29.00 -26.58 52.13
CA THR A 9 -28.63 -28.02 52.27
C THR A 9 -29.55 -29.09 52.88
N GLY A 10 -29.69 -30.21 52.13
CA GLY A 10 -30.02 -31.54 52.64
C GLY A 10 -30.17 -32.60 51.51
N ARG A 11 -29.18 -33.48 51.34
CA ARG A 11 -29.16 -34.68 50.47
C ARG A 11 -29.85 -35.88 51.16
N ALA A 12 -30.53 -36.75 50.40
CA ALA A 12 -30.53 -38.23 50.51
C ALA A 12 -31.51 -38.82 49.45
N LEU A 13 -31.11 -39.62 48.45
CA LEU A 13 -30.65 -41.03 48.41
C LEU A 13 -31.79 -42.08 48.47
N ALA A 14 -32.08 -42.73 47.33
CA ALA A 14 -32.73 -44.04 47.14
C ALA A 14 -32.86 -44.28 45.61
N LEU A 15 -32.69 -45.43 44.99
CA LEU A 15 -32.40 -46.80 45.41
C LEU A 15 -31.86 -47.53 44.16
N VAL A 16 -30.93 -48.45 44.39
CA VAL A 16 -30.25 -49.31 43.42
C VAL A 16 -31.18 -50.43 42.94
N LEU A 17 -31.15 -50.77 41.64
CA LEU A 17 -31.47 -52.12 41.18
C LEU A 17 -30.40 -52.59 40.18
N THR A 18 -29.59 -53.54 40.65
CA THR A 18 -28.56 -54.27 39.93
C THR A 18 -29.16 -55.41 39.10
N VAL A 19 -28.78 -55.52 37.83
CA VAL A 19 -28.72 -56.80 37.11
C VAL A 19 -27.34 -56.88 36.47
N ALA A 20 -26.51 -57.78 36.99
CA ALA A 20 -25.23 -58.16 36.43
C ALA A 20 -25.42 -59.36 35.51
N MET A 21 -24.91 -59.29 34.28
CA MET A 21 -24.54 -60.47 33.51
C MET A 21 -23.08 -60.34 33.07
N ALA A 22 -22.38 -61.46 33.24
CA ALA A 22 -20.95 -61.56 33.27
C ALA A 22 -20.29 -61.59 31.89
N ALA A 23 -19.04 -61.14 31.93
CA ALA A 23 -18.04 -61.07 30.89
C ALA A 23 -17.78 -62.36 30.12
N THR A 24 -17.43 -62.20 28.84
CA THR A 24 -16.24 -62.85 28.29
C THR A 24 -15.39 -61.78 27.61
N ALA A 25 -14.12 -61.73 28.01
CA ALA A 25 -13.14 -60.73 27.65
C ALA A 25 -12.10 -61.35 26.69
N CYS A 26 -11.74 -60.57 25.67
CA CYS A 26 -10.46 -60.51 24.96
C CYS A 26 -10.57 -59.19 24.18
N GLY A 27 -9.91 -58.08 24.50
CA GLY A 27 -8.47 -57.90 24.69
C GLY A 27 -8.01 -56.98 23.55
N GLY A 28 -7.75 -55.70 23.86
CA GLY A 28 -7.26 -54.73 22.87
C GLY A 28 -7.48 -53.31 23.34
N SER A 29 -6.38 -52.59 23.56
CA SER A 29 -6.22 -51.27 24.16
C SER A 29 -7.04 -50.14 23.55
N ASP A 30 -7.56 -49.27 24.43
CA ASP A 30 -8.15 -47.96 24.11
C ASP A 30 -7.12 -47.03 23.48
N GLU A 31 -7.39 -46.60 22.25
CA GLU A 31 -6.86 -45.36 21.69
C GLU A 31 -8.05 -44.58 21.12
N VAL A 32 -8.28 -43.39 21.68
CA VAL A 32 -9.38 -42.49 21.33
C VAL A 32 -9.15 -41.97 19.92
N ALA A 33 -9.92 -42.46 18.94
CA ALA A 33 -9.96 -41.88 17.60
C ALA A 33 -10.74 -40.56 17.63
N GLU A 34 -10.05 -39.44 17.48
CA GLU A 34 -10.65 -38.15 17.16
C GLU A 34 -11.35 -38.22 15.78
N PRO A 35 -12.46 -37.49 15.57
CA PRO A 35 -13.24 -37.61 14.35
C PRO A 35 -12.46 -37.12 13.12
N ALA A 36 -12.44 -37.97 12.09
CA ALA A 36 -11.85 -37.72 10.80
C ALA A 36 -12.36 -36.40 10.18
N THR A 37 -11.44 -35.48 9.88
CA THR A 37 -11.67 -34.50 8.82
C THR A 37 -11.39 -35.22 7.51
N THR A 38 -12.43 -35.79 6.91
CA THR A 38 -12.36 -36.31 5.54
C THR A 38 -12.14 -35.13 4.61
N THR A 39 -10.90 -34.95 4.18
CA THR A 39 -10.54 -34.08 3.07
C THR A 39 -11.35 -34.53 1.86
N ILE A 40 -12.26 -33.69 1.37
CA ILE A 40 -12.88 -33.88 0.06
C ILE A 40 -11.78 -33.63 -0.97
N VAL A 41 -11.04 -34.68 -1.31
CA VAL A 41 -10.18 -34.76 -2.49
C VAL A 41 -10.82 -35.81 -3.40
N GLU A 42 -10.84 -35.50 -4.69
CA GLU A 42 -11.32 -36.33 -5.81
C GLU A 42 -12.79 -36.21 -6.21
N LEU A 43 -13.23 -35.00 -6.60
CA LEU A 43 -14.34 -34.88 -7.56
C LEU A 43 -14.13 -33.86 -8.69
N PHE A 44 -12.93 -33.26 -8.80
CA PHE A 44 -12.53 -32.45 -9.95
C PHE A 44 -11.13 -32.88 -10.39
N GLY A 45 -11.04 -33.48 -11.58
CA GLY A 45 -9.78 -33.68 -12.28
C GLY A 45 -9.17 -32.32 -12.63
N ASP A 46 -7.85 -32.22 -12.46
CA ASP A 46 -7.00 -31.07 -12.80
C ASP A 46 -7.53 -29.71 -12.34
N THR A 47 -7.40 -29.43 -11.04
CA THR A 47 -7.51 -28.06 -10.53
C THR A 47 -6.20 -27.65 -9.87
N SER A 48 -5.53 -26.69 -10.52
CA SER A 48 -4.29 -26.03 -10.12
C SER A 48 -4.19 -25.84 -8.60
N THR A 49 -3.33 -26.62 -7.95
CA THR A 49 -2.88 -26.31 -6.59
C THR A 49 -2.02 -25.06 -6.68
N THR A 50 -2.60 -23.90 -6.39
CA THR A 50 -1.84 -22.68 -6.16
C THR A 50 -0.96 -22.92 -4.94
N THR A 51 0.27 -23.34 -5.16
CA THR A 51 1.26 -23.44 -4.10
C THR A 51 1.60 -22.01 -3.70
N THR A 52 1.02 -21.53 -2.61
CA THR A 52 1.40 -20.23 -2.04
C THR A 52 2.85 -20.34 -1.61
N ILE A 53 3.76 -19.84 -2.44
CA ILE A 53 5.19 -19.79 -2.13
C ILE A 53 5.33 -18.88 -0.90
N GLY A 54 5.65 -19.46 0.25
CA GLY A 54 5.89 -18.75 1.49
C GLY A 54 7.06 -17.78 1.39
N ARG A 55 7.14 -16.83 2.33
CA ARG A 55 8.22 -15.84 2.41
C ARG A 55 9.57 -16.54 2.59
N LEU A 56 10.55 -16.16 1.78
CA LEU A 56 11.92 -16.68 1.87
C LEU A 56 12.59 -16.14 3.14
N ALA A 57 13.44 -16.95 3.77
CA ALA A 57 14.29 -16.55 4.89
C ALA A 57 15.73 -17.00 4.61
N VAL A 58 16.71 -16.29 5.16
CA VAL A 58 18.13 -16.64 5.00
C VAL A 58 18.45 -17.89 5.85
N PRO A 59 18.96 -18.98 5.25
CA PRO A 59 19.28 -20.19 6.00
C PRO A 59 20.34 -19.93 7.09
N GLY A 60 20.09 -20.41 8.31
CA GLY A 60 21.01 -20.26 9.44
C GLY A 60 21.06 -18.85 10.05
N TRP A 61 20.21 -17.93 9.60
CA TRP A 61 20.08 -16.61 10.20
C TRP A 61 19.56 -16.70 11.63
N THR A 62 20.21 -15.97 12.53
CA THR A 62 19.76 -15.77 13.90
C THR A 62 19.32 -14.33 14.07
N PHE A 63 18.33 -14.10 14.93
CA PHE A 63 17.87 -12.76 15.26
C PHE A 63 19.07 -11.83 15.58
N THR A 64 19.11 -10.70 14.91
CA THR A 64 20.18 -9.70 15.04
C THR A 64 19.52 -8.33 15.16
N GLU A 65 19.79 -7.61 16.25
CA GLU A 65 19.33 -6.23 16.42
C GLU A 65 20.11 -5.29 15.51
N LEU A 66 19.43 -4.36 14.84
CA LEU A 66 20.03 -3.46 13.85
C LEU A 66 19.79 -1.98 14.23
N PRO A 67 20.41 -1.47 15.31
CA PRO A 67 20.19 -0.08 15.75
C PRO A 67 20.61 0.96 14.71
N ASP A 68 21.72 0.73 14.00
CA ASP A 68 22.21 1.62 12.93
C ASP A 68 21.20 1.70 11.76
N LEU A 69 20.48 0.60 11.49
CA LEU A 69 19.43 0.58 10.47
C LEU A 69 18.21 1.41 10.91
N TRP A 70 17.83 1.34 12.19
CA TRP A 70 16.77 2.20 12.73
C TRP A 70 17.12 3.69 12.68
N GLU A 71 18.39 4.03 12.92
CA GLU A 71 18.89 5.40 12.78
C GLU A 71 18.79 5.87 11.31
N ALA A 72 19.31 5.09 10.35
CA ALA A 72 19.26 5.42 8.93
C ALA A 72 17.81 5.49 8.38
N VAL A 73 16.91 4.66 8.90
CA VAL A 73 15.48 4.74 8.64
C VAL A 73 14.88 6.04 9.19
N GLY A 74 15.26 6.44 10.41
CA GLY A 74 14.84 7.70 11.01
C GLY A 74 15.22 8.90 10.15
N GLU A 75 16.44 8.93 9.62
CA GLU A 75 16.88 9.98 8.69
C GLU A 75 16.03 10.02 7.41
N CYS A 76 15.64 8.86 6.86
CA CYS A 76 14.74 8.81 5.71
C CYS A 76 13.35 9.38 6.03
N VAL A 77 12.80 9.06 7.21
CA VAL A 77 11.52 9.61 7.65
C VAL A 77 11.66 11.13 7.84
N ASP A 78 12.74 11.62 8.44
CA ASP A 78 12.99 13.05 8.60
C ASP A 78 13.14 13.78 7.25
N LEU A 79 13.72 13.15 6.21
CA LEU A 79 13.75 13.72 4.86
C LEU A 79 12.34 13.87 4.27
N THR A 80 11.44 12.93 4.56
CA THR A 80 10.02 13.05 4.20
C THR A 80 9.34 14.18 4.99
N GLU A 81 9.97 14.64 6.09
CA GLU A 81 9.48 15.74 6.90
C GLU A 81 9.91 17.14 6.42
N VAL A 82 11.11 17.30 5.90
CA VAL A 82 11.61 18.66 5.60
C VAL A 82 11.20 19.12 4.19
N GLY A 83 10.80 18.19 3.32
CA GLY A 83 10.60 18.47 1.89
C GLY A 83 11.95 18.52 1.19
N ALA A 84 12.24 17.49 0.40
CA ALA A 84 13.54 17.40 -0.28
C ALA A 84 13.66 18.48 -1.37
N GLU A 85 14.76 19.24 -1.38
CA GLU A 85 14.99 20.29 -2.40
C GLU A 85 15.07 19.69 -3.83
N PRO A 86 14.42 20.31 -4.83
CA PRO A 86 14.41 19.79 -6.19
C PRO A 86 15.76 20.01 -6.93
N LEU A 87 16.22 19.02 -7.73
CA LEU A 87 17.55 19.01 -8.44
C LEU A 87 17.65 19.52 -9.93
N PRO A 88 18.16 20.71 -10.32
CA PRO A 88 17.97 21.45 -11.62
C PRO A 88 17.66 20.73 -12.98
N THR A 89 16.98 21.35 -13.97
CA THR A 89 16.48 20.69 -15.22
C THR A 89 17.06 21.27 -16.53
N GLU A 90 18.26 20.86 -16.99
CA GLU A 90 18.65 20.77 -18.42
C GLU A 90 20.00 20.00 -18.54
N GLY A 91 20.21 19.22 -19.62
CA GLY A 91 21.49 18.56 -19.88
C GLY A 91 21.47 17.29 -20.77
N GLN A 92 22.64 16.97 -21.30
CA GLN A 92 22.94 15.78 -22.12
C GLN A 92 22.56 14.49 -21.38
N ARG A 93 21.89 13.51 -22.01
CA ARG A 93 21.35 12.31 -21.31
C ARG A 93 22.44 11.39 -20.75
N THR A 94 23.59 11.37 -21.40
CA THR A 94 24.75 10.59 -21.01
C THR A 94 26.03 11.33 -21.37
N VAL A 95 27.11 11.02 -20.67
CA VAL A 95 28.47 11.48 -20.95
C VAL A 95 29.41 10.28 -20.98
N ILE A 96 30.31 10.24 -21.96
CA ILE A 96 31.34 9.22 -22.05
C ILE A 96 32.59 9.76 -21.34
N VAL A 97 33.13 9.01 -20.39
CA VAL A 97 34.35 9.37 -19.65
C VAL A 97 35.53 9.35 -20.61
N GLU A 98 36.20 10.49 -20.76
CA GLU A 98 37.40 10.63 -21.59
C GLU A 98 38.68 10.59 -20.74
N SER A 99 39.83 10.44 -21.40
CA SER A 99 41.11 10.44 -20.69
C SER A 99 41.35 11.79 -20.01
N GLY A 100 41.51 11.79 -18.69
CA GLY A 100 41.71 13.01 -17.88
C GLY A 100 40.45 13.55 -17.20
N ASP A 101 39.29 12.94 -17.44
CA ASP A 101 38.06 13.22 -16.70
C ASP A 101 38.13 12.70 -15.26
N SER A 102 37.43 13.39 -14.37
CA SER A 102 37.12 12.91 -13.02
C SER A 102 35.64 13.17 -12.75
N LEU A 103 35.04 12.43 -11.81
CA LEU A 103 33.62 12.59 -11.52
C LEU A 103 33.30 14.02 -11.06
N GLY A 104 34.23 14.67 -10.35
CA GLY A 104 34.15 16.10 -9.99
C GLY A 104 34.17 17.05 -11.18
N LYS A 105 35.00 16.80 -12.19
CA LYS A 105 35.03 17.64 -13.41
C LYS A 105 33.78 17.45 -14.25
N ILE A 106 33.32 16.21 -14.37
CA ILE A 106 32.09 15.86 -15.10
C ILE A 106 30.88 16.47 -14.39
N ALA A 107 30.76 16.30 -13.07
CA ALA A 107 29.67 16.87 -12.29
C ALA A 107 29.63 18.41 -12.41
N LYS A 108 30.79 19.07 -12.30
CA LYS A 108 30.91 20.52 -12.52
C LYS A 108 30.54 20.95 -13.93
N ARG A 109 30.79 20.13 -14.96
CA ARG A 109 30.43 20.41 -16.36
C ARG A 109 28.90 20.46 -16.57
N PHE A 110 28.14 19.71 -15.79
CA PHE A 110 26.69 19.58 -15.90
C PHE A 110 25.93 20.28 -14.77
N ASP A 111 26.62 21.11 -13.99
CA ASP A 111 26.08 21.80 -12.82
C ASP A 111 25.40 20.84 -11.81
N ARG A 112 26.11 19.75 -11.50
CA ARG A 112 25.69 18.71 -10.55
C ARG A 112 26.73 18.46 -9.48
N THR A 113 26.30 17.79 -8.42
CA THR A 113 27.22 17.27 -7.39
C THR A 113 27.79 15.92 -7.82
N VAL A 114 28.98 15.61 -7.29
CA VAL A 114 29.62 14.30 -7.46
C VAL A 114 28.68 13.20 -6.93
N ASP A 115 28.05 13.47 -5.80
CA ASP A 115 27.11 12.57 -5.13
C ASP A 115 25.87 12.27 -5.99
N GLN A 116 25.28 13.26 -6.67
CA GLN A 116 24.18 13.02 -7.62
C GLN A 116 24.61 12.08 -8.77
N PHE A 117 25.80 12.28 -9.30
CA PHE A 117 26.36 11.42 -10.34
C PHE A 117 26.68 10.02 -9.83
N MET A 118 27.15 9.90 -8.59
CA MET A 118 27.43 8.63 -7.94
C MET A 118 26.15 7.81 -7.79
N ARG A 119 25.08 8.42 -7.25
CA ARG A 119 23.77 7.79 -7.09
C ARG A 119 23.16 7.37 -8.42
N ALA A 120 23.14 8.26 -9.42
CA ALA A 120 22.52 7.97 -10.72
C ALA A 120 23.24 6.88 -11.53
N ASN A 121 24.48 6.55 -11.19
CA ASN A 121 25.31 5.60 -11.92
C ASN A 121 25.77 4.41 -11.07
N GLY A 122 25.33 4.31 -9.81
CA GLY A 122 25.77 3.27 -8.88
C GLY A 122 27.29 3.28 -8.64
N ILE A 123 27.92 4.46 -8.57
CA ILE A 123 29.36 4.58 -8.34
C ILE A 123 29.60 4.77 -6.84
N SER A 124 30.27 3.80 -6.21
CA SER A 124 30.59 3.83 -4.78
C SER A 124 31.87 4.61 -4.46
N ASP A 125 32.82 4.69 -5.40
CA ASP A 125 34.06 5.48 -5.26
C ASP A 125 34.18 6.47 -6.44
N PRO A 126 34.12 7.80 -6.18
CA PRO A 126 34.20 8.81 -7.22
C PRO A 126 35.56 8.87 -7.94
N ASN A 127 36.59 8.21 -7.42
CA ASN A 127 37.93 8.16 -8.00
C ASN A 127 38.12 6.99 -9.00
N LEU A 128 37.16 6.07 -9.10
CA LEU A 128 37.25 4.87 -9.93
C LEU A 128 36.41 4.96 -11.21
N LEU A 129 36.72 5.94 -12.07
CA LEU A 129 36.13 6.03 -13.40
C LEU A 129 36.98 5.33 -14.46
N LYS A 130 36.34 4.61 -15.38
CA LYS A 130 37.01 3.97 -16.53
C LYS A 130 36.84 4.80 -17.79
N VAL A 131 37.92 5.01 -18.54
CA VAL A 131 37.84 5.67 -19.85
C VAL A 131 36.95 4.86 -20.79
N GLY A 132 36.02 5.54 -21.47
CA GLY A 132 34.97 4.92 -22.30
C GLY A 132 33.70 4.54 -21.54
N GLN A 133 33.67 4.71 -20.21
CA GLN A 133 32.47 4.46 -19.40
C GLN A 133 31.39 5.48 -19.74
N VAL A 134 30.17 5.01 -19.98
CA VAL A 134 29.01 5.86 -20.20
C VAL A 134 28.37 6.14 -18.84
N LEU A 135 28.29 7.42 -18.47
CA LEU A 135 27.61 7.88 -17.28
C LEU A 135 26.28 8.53 -17.67
N ILE A 136 25.21 8.12 -17.00
CA ILE A 136 23.91 8.77 -16.97
C ILE A 136 24.08 10.11 -16.26
N VAL A 137 23.69 11.20 -16.93
CA VAL A 137 23.66 12.52 -16.29
C VAL A 137 22.38 12.60 -15.44
N PRO A 138 22.48 12.83 -14.12
CA PRO A 138 21.31 12.99 -13.25
C PRO A 138 20.42 14.13 -13.76
N ARG A 139 19.12 13.87 -13.93
CA ARG A 139 18.12 14.88 -14.33
C ARG A 139 17.21 15.20 -13.15
N GLN A 140 16.79 16.45 -12.97
CA GLN A 140 15.44 16.70 -12.44
C GLN A 140 14.46 16.10 -13.43
N GLN A 141 13.46 15.38 -12.94
CA GLN A 141 12.13 15.64 -13.50
C GLN A 141 11.77 17.03 -13.01
N ALA A 142 11.60 17.98 -13.92
CA ALA A 142 10.87 19.19 -13.59
C ALA A 142 9.61 18.76 -12.83
N ALA A 143 9.27 19.48 -11.76
CA ALA A 143 7.91 19.44 -11.24
C ALA A 143 7.01 19.52 -12.48
N ALA A 144 6.41 18.41 -12.86
CA ALA A 144 5.39 18.44 -13.87
C ALA A 144 4.30 19.23 -13.17
N GLU A 145 4.19 20.52 -13.51
CA GLU A 145 2.95 21.24 -13.32
C GLU A 145 1.93 20.35 -14.03
N VAL A 146 1.22 19.55 -13.24
CA VAL A 146 0.03 18.90 -13.73
C VAL A 146 -0.86 20.10 -13.98
N GLU A 147 -0.96 20.54 -15.24
CA GLU A 147 -1.88 21.59 -15.65
C GLU A 147 -3.28 21.11 -15.29
N ALA A 148 -3.68 21.37 -14.05
CA ALA A 148 -5.07 21.49 -13.68
C ALA A 148 -5.50 22.79 -14.35
N THR A 149 -6.13 22.68 -15.51
CA THR A 149 -6.57 23.83 -16.32
C THR A 149 -7.56 24.73 -15.55
N ASP A 150 -8.15 24.22 -14.46
CA ASP A 150 -8.93 24.96 -13.46
C ASP A 150 -8.51 24.42 -12.07
N GLY A 151 -8.00 25.26 -11.15
CA GLY A 151 -7.64 24.86 -9.79
C GLY A 151 -6.23 25.28 -9.32
N PRO A 152 -5.80 24.84 -8.13
CA PRO A 152 -4.50 25.24 -7.56
C PRO A 152 -3.33 24.62 -8.33
N ALA A 153 -2.18 25.29 -8.30
CA ALA A 153 -0.94 24.74 -8.83
C ALA A 153 -0.49 23.55 -7.99
N ILE A 154 -0.05 22.47 -8.64
CA ILE A 154 0.39 21.25 -7.96
C ILE A 154 1.84 21.00 -8.32
N LEU A 155 2.70 21.17 -7.32
CA LEU A 155 4.13 20.88 -7.40
C LEU A 155 4.41 19.48 -6.91
N ILE A 156 5.39 18.83 -7.52
CA ILE A 156 5.82 17.49 -7.16
C ILE A 156 7.24 17.58 -6.63
N GLU A 157 7.42 17.20 -5.38
CA GLU A 157 8.70 17.13 -4.68
C GLU A 157 9.01 15.66 -4.41
N PRO A 158 9.93 15.04 -5.18
CA PRO A 158 10.25 13.64 -5.01
C PRO A 158 11.07 13.43 -3.73
N VAL A 159 10.67 12.44 -2.96
CA VAL A 159 11.39 11.93 -1.80
C VAL A 159 11.97 10.57 -2.17
N TYR A 160 13.28 10.44 -2.06
CA TYR A 160 13.98 9.20 -2.33
C TYR A 160 14.99 8.92 -1.22
N CYS A 161 14.91 7.70 -0.67
CA CYS A 161 15.88 7.18 0.27
C CYS A 161 16.41 5.84 -0.23
N GLU A 162 17.71 5.65 -0.10
CA GLU A 162 18.37 4.36 -0.25
C GLU A 162 19.09 4.08 1.08
N ILE A 163 18.68 3.02 1.77
CA ILE A 163 19.13 2.71 3.11
C ILE A 163 19.92 1.41 3.07
N ASP A 164 21.20 1.48 3.40
CA ASP A 164 22.06 0.32 3.59
C ASP A 164 21.65 -0.40 4.88
N THR A 165 21.31 -1.69 4.77
CA THR A 165 20.88 -2.48 5.93
C THR A 165 22.03 -2.97 6.81
N GLY A 166 23.29 -2.85 6.36
CA GLY A 166 24.46 -3.45 7.00
C GLY A 166 24.49 -4.98 6.94
N VAL A 167 23.45 -5.62 6.39
CA VAL A 167 23.27 -7.07 6.31
C VAL A 167 23.45 -7.52 4.87
N PRO A 168 24.22 -8.58 4.59
CA PRO A 168 24.38 -9.07 3.22
C PRO A 168 23.06 -9.59 2.64
N ALA A 169 22.84 -9.34 1.35
CA ALA A 169 21.69 -9.86 0.62
C ALA A 169 21.92 -11.31 0.17
N PHE A 170 20.88 -12.15 0.25
CA PHE A 170 20.94 -13.57 -0.13
C PHE A 170 19.88 -13.94 -1.16
N GLY A 171 20.26 -14.74 -2.14
CA GLY A 171 19.39 -15.23 -3.19
C GLY A 171 18.47 -16.35 -2.75
N PRO A 172 17.57 -16.79 -3.65
CA PRO A 172 16.66 -17.91 -3.40
C PRO A 172 17.39 -19.25 -3.20
N ASP A 173 18.62 -19.36 -3.68
CA ASP A 173 19.54 -20.49 -3.48
C ASP A 173 20.32 -20.41 -2.15
N GLY A 174 20.14 -19.34 -1.38
CA GLY A 174 20.89 -19.06 -0.16
C GLY A 174 22.31 -18.54 -0.41
N ALA A 175 22.69 -18.28 -1.66
CA ALA A 175 23.97 -17.67 -1.98
C ALA A 175 23.93 -16.16 -1.73
N GLN A 176 25.03 -15.58 -1.26
CA GLN A 176 25.12 -14.13 -1.11
C GLN A 176 25.17 -13.45 -2.49
N ILE A 177 24.34 -12.42 -2.70
CA ILE A 177 24.22 -11.69 -4.00
C ILE A 177 25.24 -10.53 -4.10
N GLY A 178 26.20 -10.45 -3.17
CA GLY A 178 27.13 -9.33 -3.07
C GLY A 178 26.49 -8.08 -2.46
N GLY A 179 27.32 -7.15 -2.00
CA GLY A 179 26.89 -5.92 -1.30
C GLY A 179 26.06 -6.18 -0.03
N PRO A 180 25.73 -5.10 0.70
CA PRO A 180 24.66 -5.13 1.67
C PRO A 180 23.28 -5.10 0.97
N GLY A 181 22.26 -5.58 1.66
CA GLY A 181 20.87 -5.39 1.26
C GLY A 181 20.46 -3.93 1.38
N MET A 182 19.64 -3.46 0.44
CA MET A 182 19.21 -2.07 0.37
C MET A 182 17.71 -1.95 0.59
N ILE A 183 17.26 -0.96 1.37
CA ILE A 183 15.84 -0.58 1.41
C ILE A 183 15.68 0.67 0.57
N GLU A 184 14.85 0.60 -0.47
CA GLU A 184 14.58 1.76 -1.32
C GLU A 184 13.18 2.33 -1.04
N VAL A 185 13.12 3.62 -0.74
CA VAL A 185 11.87 4.35 -0.54
C VAL A 185 11.74 5.39 -1.64
N PHE A 186 10.67 5.29 -2.44
CA PHE A 186 10.31 6.30 -3.42
C PHE A 186 8.93 6.86 -3.04
N ALA A 187 8.82 8.17 -2.81
CA ALA A 187 7.54 8.80 -2.52
C ALA A 187 7.45 10.17 -3.21
N ASP A 188 6.28 10.50 -3.75
CA ASP A 188 6.03 11.81 -4.36
C ASP A 188 5.29 12.70 -3.36
N TRP A 189 5.93 13.76 -2.84
CA TRP A 189 5.20 14.79 -2.12
C TRP A 189 4.53 15.74 -3.11
N LYS A 190 3.20 15.73 -3.16
CA LYS A 190 2.44 16.72 -3.94
C LYS A 190 2.10 17.92 -3.07
N ARG A 191 2.77 19.04 -3.34
CA ARG A 191 2.52 20.31 -2.67
C ARG A 191 1.56 21.13 -3.52
N ILE A 192 0.44 21.49 -2.93
CA ILE A 192 -0.60 22.31 -3.53
C ILE A 192 -0.28 23.77 -3.19
N GLU A 193 -0.08 24.60 -4.21
CA GLU A 193 0.03 26.04 -4.09
C GLU A 193 -1.27 26.67 -4.59
N GLY A 194 -1.96 27.43 -3.73
CA GLY A 194 -3.30 27.91 -4.04
C GLY A 194 -4.01 28.56 -2.86
N PRO A 195 -5.36 28.51 -2.79
CA PRO A 195 -6.17 29.31 -1.87
C PRO A 195 -5.77 29.13 -0.39
N ARG A 196 -6.25 30.04 0.47
CA ARG A 196 -5.80 30.24 1.87
C ARG A 196 -5.73 28.97 2.75
N GLU A 197 -6.43 27.89 2.40
CA GLU A 197 -6.54 26.63 3.15
C GLU A 197 -5.69 25.47 2.56
N ALA A 198 -4.97 25.69 1.47
CA ALA A 198 -3.95 24.77 0.94
C ALA A 198 -2.95 24.26 2.01
N PRO A 199 -2.58 25.02 3.07
CA PRO A 199 -1.71 24.50 4.14
C PRO A 199 -2.27 23.27 4.87
N ARG A 200 -3.59 23.17 5.08
CA ARG A 200 -4.20 22.01 5.78
C ARG A 200 -4.15 20.75 4.92
N VAL A 201 -4.48 20.89 3.63
CA VAL A 201 -4.43 19.79 2.66
C VAL A 201 -2.99 19.33 2.47
N ASN A 202 -2.03 20.25 2.34
CA ASN A 202 -0.60 19.93 2.26
C ASN A 202 -0.12 19.18 3.50
N GLY A 203 -0.50 19.64 4.70
CA GLY A 203 -0.15 18.96 5.95
C GLY A 203 -0.71 17.55 6.01
N ARG A 204 -1.95 17.33 5.54
CA ARG A 204 -2.55 15.99 5.49
C ARG A 204 -1.89 15.09 4.46
N LEU A 205 -1.68 15.55 3.23
CA LEU A 205 -1.03 14.76 2.17
C LEU A 205 0.38 14.34 2.59
N ARG A 206 1.13 15.29 3.16
CA ARG A 206 2.46 15.01 3.70
C ARG A 206 2.40 14.04 4.88
N GLY A 207 1.46 14.22 5.80
CA GLY A 207 1.25 13.29 6.92
C GLY A 207 0.91 11.86 6.48
N LEU A 208 0.11 11.70 5.42
CA LEU A 208 -0.19 10.38 4.82
C LEU A 208 1.07 9.74 4.20
N MET A 209 1.92 10.54 3.55
CA MET A 209 3.20 10.09 3.03
C MET A 209 4.15 9.64 4.14
N ILE A 210 4.39 10.48 5.15
CA ILE A 210 5.22 10.16 6.31
C ILE A 210 4.73 8.86 6.97
N ALA A 211 3.42 8.77 7.23
CA ALA A 211 2.82 7.58 7.84
C ALA A 211 2.99 6.32 6.96
N SER A 212 2.92 6.45 5.64
CA SER A 212 3.16 5.35 4.71
C SER A 212 4.61 4.88 4.76
N VAL A 213 5.58 5.80 4.79
CA VAL A 213 7.00 5.47 4.88
C VAL A 213 7.30 4.82 6.23
N GLN A 214 6.83 5.41 7.33
CA GLN A 214 6.99 4.88 8.68
C GLN A 214 6.43 3.46 8.81
N THR A 215 5.20 3.23 8.32
CA THR A 215 4.58 1.91 8.37
C THR A 215 5.38 0.87 7.59
N PHE A 216 5.93 1.26 6.43
CA PHE A 216 6.74 0.35 5.62
C PHE A 216 8.03 -0.04 6.33
N VAL A 217 8.77 0.92 6.90
CA VAL A 217 10.02 0.62 7.60
C VAL A 217 9.78 -0.16 8.90
N ASP A 218 8.69 0.14 9.62
CA ASP A 218 8.26 -0.62 10.80
C ASP A 218 7.89 -2.08 10.47
N ASP A 219 7.39 -2.34 9.25
CA ASP A 219 7.14 -3.69 8.77
C ASP A 219 8.44 -4.38 8.31
N VAL A 220 9.36 -3.65 7.68
CA VAL A 220 10.55 -4.21 7.02
C VAL A 220 11.69 -4.52 7.99
N VAL A 221 12.04 -3.59 8.88
CA VAL A 221 13.22 -3.75 9.75
C VAL A 221 13.09 -4.99 10.64
N PRO A 222 11.95 -5.24 11.34
CA PRO A 222 11.80 -6.44 12.15
C PRO A 222 11.84 -7.75 11.34
N LEU A 223 11.48 -7.72 10.05
CA LEU A 223 11.63 -8.87 9.16
C LEU A 223 13.09 -9.14 8.84
N ILE A 224 13.89 -8.09 8.62
CA ILE A 224 15.32 -8.22 8.36
C ILE A 224 16.04 -8.72 9.62
N GLU A 225 15.75 -8.16 10.78
CA GLU A 225 16.33 -8.61 12.06
C GLU A 225 16.05 -10.10 12.31
N ARG A 226 14.83 -10.56 11.99
CA ARG A 226 14.38 -11.94 12.24
C ARG A 226 14.79 -12.96 11.18
N HIS A 227 14.88 -12.56 9.92
CA HIS A 227 15.00 -13.48 8.79
C HIS A 227 16.18 -13.17 7.85
N GLY A 228 16.97 -12.15 8.14
CA GLY A 228 18.02 -11.62 7.29
C GLY A 228 17.44 -10.86 6.10
N TYR A 229 18.25 -10.65 5.06
CA TYR A 229 17.83 -9.98 3.84
C TYR A 229 17.71 -10.97 2.66
N PRO A 230 16.59 -11.73 2.56
CA PRO A 230 16.33 -12.64 1.45
C PRO A 230 15.78 -11.89 0.23
N CYS A 231 16.45 -12.06 -0.90
CA CYS A 231 16.08 -11.52 -2.19
C CYS A 231 15.67 -12.63 -3.14
N ARG A 232 14.38 -12.69 -3.48
CA ARG A 232 13.87 -13.74 -4.38
C ARG A 232 14.20 -13.48 -5.84
N ASP A 233 14.19 -12.21 -6.24
CA ASP A 233 14.52 -11.77 -7.60
C ASP A 233 15.66 -10.75 -7.56
N ALA A 234 16.86 -11.24 -7.84
CA ALA A 234 18.09 -10.45 -7.88
C ALA A 234 18.30 -9.72 -9.21
N ALA A 235 17.43 -9.91 -10.21
CA ALA A 235 17.68 -9.44 -11.57
C ALA A 235 17.84 -7.92 -11.68
N ASN A 236 17.42 -7.16 -10.65
CA ASN A 236 17.55 -5.71 -10.59
C ASN A 236 18.12 -5.15 -9.27
N ASN A 237 18.61 -5.99 -8.33
CA ASN A 237 19.01 -5.58 -6.96
C ASN A 237 17.91 -4.90 -6.11
N ARG A 238 16.65 -4.89 -6.55
CA ARG A 238 15.51 -4.24 -5.86
C ARG A 238 14.70 -5.25 -5.07
N CYS A 239 15.26 -5.74 -3.98
CA CYS A 239 14.66 -6.83 -3.19
C CYS A 239 13.66 -6.33 -2.16
N VAL A 240 13.86 -5.11 -1.65
CA VAL A 240 13.01 -4.47 -0.66
C VAL A 240 12.82 -3.01 -1.05
N TRP A 241 11.59 -2.64 -1.38
CA TRP A 241 11.29 -1.28 -1.80
C TRP A 241 9.85 -0.89 -1.54
N MET A 242 9.61 0.40 -1.39
CA MET A 242 8.27 0.99 -1.48
C MET A 242 8.23 2.10 -2.53
N GLN A 243 7.06 2.27 -3.12
CA GLN A 243 6.72 3.33 -4.04
C GLN A 243 5.37 3.93 -3.61
N HIS A 244 5.36 5.20 -3.24
CA HIS A 244 4.16 5.95 -2.88
C HIS A 244 3.88 7.02 -3.93
N GLN A 245 2.83 6.82 -4.72
CA GLN A 245 2.47 7.72 -5.80
C GLN A 245 1.06 8.23 -5.65
N TRP A 246 0.93 9.54 -5.87
CA TRP A 246 -0.37 10.18 -5.96
C TRP A 246 -0.73 10.38 -7.43
N LYS A 247 -2.02 10.34 -7.75
CA LYS A 247 -2.57 10.76 -9.05
C LYS A 247 -3.70 11.74 -8.79
N VAL A 248 -3.59 12.93 -9.35
CA VAL A 248 -4.68 13.92 -9.30
C VAL A 248 -5.73 13.48 -10.32
N LEU A 249 -6.96 13.32 -9.86
CA LEU A 249 -8.10 12.89 -10.68
C LEU A 249 -9.06 14.04 -10.96
N LEU A 250 -9.12 15.01 -10.05
CA LEU A 250 -9.81 16.28 -10.21
C LEU A 250 -9.09 17.33 -9.38
N ALA A 251 -8.94 18.52 -9.95
CA ALA A 251 -8.63 19.74 -9.22
C ALA A 251 -9.56 20.82 -9.76
N THR A 252 -10.12 21.62 -8.86
CA THR A 252 -10.90 22.84 -9.10
C THR A 252 -10.50 23.85 -8.03
N ASP A 253 -11.07 25.05 -8.04
CA ASP A 253 -10.82 26.05 -6.98
C ASP A 253 -11.28 25.58 -5.60
N ASP A 254 -12.34 24.77 -5.54
CA ASP A 254 -13.00 24.34 -4.30
C ASP A 254 -12.72 22.88 -3.95
N HIS A 255 -12.30 22.03 -4.90
CA HIS A 255 -12.21 20.59 -4.69
C HIS A 255 -10.94 19.99 -5.27
N LEU A 256 -10.35 19.04 -4.53
CA LEU A 256 -9.23 18.23 -5.00
C LEU A 256 -9.51 16.75 -4.74
N SER A 257 -9.52 15.94 -5.79
CA SER A 257 -9.61 14.48 -5.67
C SER A 257 -8.33 13.83 -6.13
N VAL A 258 -7.73 13.04 -5.24
CA VAL A 258 -6.48 12.33 -5.49
C VAL A 258 -6.64 10.83 -5.22
N ARG A 259 -6.03 10.04 -6.08
CA ARG A 259 -5.82 8.62 -5.85
C ARG A 259 -4.41 8.42 -5.33
N ASP A 260 -4.32 7.85 -4.15
CA ASP A 260 -3.08 7.46 -3.51
C ASP A 260 -2.82 5.98 -3.82
N THR A 261 -1.63 5.64 -4.29
CA THR A 261 -1.20 4.28 -4.58
C THR A 261 0.13 3.99 -3.92
N VAL A 262 0.13 3.05 -2.98
CA VAL A 262 1.32 2.54 -2.32
C VAL A 262 1.60 1.14 -2.84
N ARG A 263 2.78 0.93 -3.42
CA ARG A 263 3.28 -0.37 -3.86
C ARG A 263 4.51 -0.71 -3.06
N ARG A 264 4.63 -1.95 -2.58
CA ARG A 264 5.78 -2.35 -1.78
C ARG A 264 6.14 -3.81 -2.01
N LEU A 265 7.43 -4.09 -1.92
CA LEU A 265 7.99 -5.44 -1.89
C LEU A 265 8.71 -5.62 -0.56
N LEU A 266 8.24 -6.59 0.23
CA LEU A 266 8.81 -6.93 1.52
C LEU A 266 9.93 -7.98 1.37
N PRO A 267 10.87 -8.08 2.33
CA PRO A 267 11.93 -9.07 2.31
C PRO A 267 11.39 -10.49 2.07
N GLY A 268 11.95 -11.20 1.08
CA GLY A 268 11.61 -12.59 0.75
C GLY A 268 10.22 -12.81 0.17
N ALA A 269 9.43 -11.75 -0.04
CA ALA A 269 8.12 -11.84 -0.67
C ALA A 269 8.22 -12.34 -2.12
N SER A 270 7.18 -13.02 -2.59
CA SER A 270 7.08 -13.52 -3.95
C SER A 270 6.29 -12.60 -4.88
N THR A 271 5.57 -11.63 -4.31
CA THR A 271 4.70 -10.70 -5.03
C THR A 271 4.81 -9.31 -4.44
N VAL A 272 4.54 -8.30 -5.28
CA VAL A 272 4.42 -6.90 -4.86
C VAL A 272 3.04 -6.71 -4.25
N GLU A 273 2.99 -6.10 -3.07
CA GLU A 273 1.75 -5.62 -2.46
C GLU A 273 1.39 -4.25 -3.05
N SER A 274 0.10 -4.01 -3.26
CA SER A 274 -0.40 -2.73 -3.74
C SER A 274 -1.66 -2.35 -2.96
N GLU A 275 -1.63 -1.16 -2.37
CA GLU A 275 -2.78 -0.54 -1.72
C GLU A 275 -3.17 0.73 -2.50
N VAL A 276 -4.47 0.92 -2.72
CA VAL A 276 -5.00 2.13 -3.33
C VAL A 276 -5.96 2.79 -2.34
N LYS A 277 -5.66 4.04 -1.97
CA LYS A 277 -6.55 4.90 -1.18
C LYS A 277 -7.11 6.01 -2.07
N ALA A 278 -8.30 6.46 -1.73
CA ALA A 278 -8.99 7.52 -2.44
C ALA A 278 -9.27 8.63 -1.43
N GLU A 279 -8.76 9.83 -1.71
CA GLU A 279 -8.96 11.00 -0.88
C GLU A 279 -9.56 12.11 -1.74
N THR A 280 -10.64 12.72 -1.26
CA THR A 280 -11.27 13.88 -1.89
C THR A 280 -11.38 14.97 -0.84
N PHE A 281 -10.91 16.17 -1.16
CA PHE A 281 -10.81 17.31 -0.26
C PHE A 281 -11.70 18.45 -0.74
N ASP A 282 -12.31 19.12 0.23
CA ASP A 282 -12.81 20.47 0.09
C ASP A 282 -11.66 21.45 0.39
N LEU A 283 -11.25 22.21 -0.61
CA LEU A 283 -10.17 23.19 -0.54
C LEU A 283 -10.58 24.47 0.18
N THR A 284 -11.87 24.70 0.42
CA THR A 284 -12.37 25.86 1.18
C THR A 284 -12.32 25.63 2.69
N THR A 285 -12.38 24.37 3.13
CA THR A 285 -12.29 23.98 4.55
C THR A 285 -10.98 23.27 4.89
N GLY A 286 -10.33 22.68 3.89
CA GLY A 286 -9.15 21.84 4.02
C GLY A 286 -9.45 20.43 4.57
N LEU A 287 -10.73 20.03 4.59
CA LEU A 287 -11.18 18.75 5.17
C LEU A 287 -11.48 17.71 4.08
N PRO A 288 -11.31 16.40 4.39
CA PRO A 288 -11.74 15.35 3.49
C PRO A 288 -13.27 15.27 3.43
N LEU A 289 -13.81 15.15 2.22
CA LEU A 289 -15.21 14.88 1.96
C LEU A 289 -15.54 13.42 2.24
N ARG A 290 -16.68 13.18 2.86
CA ARG A 290 -17.31 11.87 2.98
C ARG A 290 -18.26 11.66 1.81
N ILE A 291 -18.53 10.40 1.48
CA ILE A 291 -19.44 10.08 0.37
C ILE A 291 -20.81 10.74 0.54
N GLY A 292 -21.34 10.78 1.78
CA GLY A 292 -22.62 11.41 2.07
C GLY A 292 -22.65 12.92 1.86
N ASP A 293 -21.50 13.60 1.91
CA ASP A 293 -21.42 15.05 1.70
C ASP A 293 -21.66 15.44 0.22
N LEU A 294 -21.65 14.47 -0.69
CA LEU A 294 -21.96 14.68 -2.11
C LEU A 294 -23.47 14.74 -2.39
N PHE A 295 -24.30 14.21 -1.49
CA PHE A 295 -25.70 13.92 -1.74
C PHE A 295 -26.62 14.71 -0.80
N ASP A 296 -27.84 14.96 -1.28
CA ASP A 296 -28.89 15.55 -0.47
C ASP A 296 -29.40 14.53 0.57
N PRO A 297 -29.24 14.79 1.89
CA PRO A 297 -29.65 13.85 2.93
C PRO A 297 -31.16 13.62 3.02
N GLU A 298 -31.98 14.48 2.40
CA GLU A 298 -33.44 14.29 2.32
C GLU A 298 -33.84 13.27 1.25
N THR A 299 -32.89 12.83 0.42
CA THR A 299 -33.12 11.87 -0.66
C THR A 299 -32.71 10.44 -0.30
N GLY A 300 -33.25 9.45 -1.03
CA GLY A 300 -32.82 8.05 -0.95
C GLY A 300 -31.50 7.75 -1.66
N TRP A 301 -30.51 8.66 -1.56
CA TRP A 301 -29.29 8.61 -2.37
C TRP A 301 -28.47 7.34 -2.20
N LEU A 302 -28.43 6.78 -0.99
CA LEU A 302 -27.59 5.61 -0.71
C LEU A 302 -28.11 4.36 -1.43
N GLU A 303 -29.43 4.19 -1.48
CA GLU A 303 -30.07 3.13 -2.25
C GLU A 303 -29.87 3.31 -3.76
N ALA A 304 -29.98 4.56 -4.24
CA ALA A 304 -29.75 4.88 -5.64
C ALA A 304 -28.29 4.62 -6.06
N LEU A 305 -27.33 5.03 -5.24
CA LEU A 305 -25.90 4.81 -5.46
C LEU A 305 -25.56 3.32 -5.45
N SER A 306 -26.09 2.58 -4.48
CA SER A 306 -25.97 1.13 -4.37
C SER A 306 -26.51 0.43 -5.61
N ALA A 307 -27.75 0.75 -6.01
CA ALA A 307 -28.35 0.16 -7.21
C ALA A 307 -27.52 0.45 -8.48
N ALA A 308 -27.07 1.71 -8.65
CA ALA A 308 -26.22 2.09 -9.78
C ALA A 308 -24.87 1.35 -9.78
N ALA A 309 -24.24 1.19 -8.61
CA ALA A 309 -23.00 0.45 -8.47
C ALA A 309 -23.17 -1.05 -8.75
N VAL A 310 -24.18 -1.67 -8.15
CA VAL A 310 -24.49 -3.10 -8.33
C VAL A 310 -24.78 -3.41 -9.79
N GLU A 311 -25.56 -2.57 -10.48
CA GLU A 311 -25.87 -2.70 -11.91
C GLU A 311 -24.60 -2.56 -12.75
N ARG A 312 -23.78 -1.54 -12.49
CA ARG A 312 -22.52 -1.33 -13.23
C ARG A 312 -21.53 -2.49 -13.08
N LEU A 313 -21.60 -3.18 -11.95
CA LEU A 313 -20.78 -4.34 -11.64
C LEU A 313 -21.24 -5.63 -12.32
N VAL A 314 -22.52 -5.78 -12.72
CA VAL A 314 -23.07 -7.02 -13.31
C VAL A 314 -22.21 -7.51 -14.48
N ASP A 315 -21.79 -6.61 -15.37
CA ASP A 315 -21.08 -6.97 -16.60
C ASP A 315 -19.55 -7.04 -16.45
N GLN A 316 -19.03 -6.91 -15.22
CA GLN A 316 -17.60 -6.93 -14.99
C GLN A 316 -17.08 -8.37 -14.84
N PRO A 317 -16.06 -8.79 -15.62
CA PRO A 317 -15.59 -10.17 -15.67
C PRO A 317 -14.94 -10.66 -14.36
N TRP A 318 -14.63 -9.75 -13.45
CA TRP A 318 -13.98 -10.01 -12.17
C TRP A 318 -14.96 -9.97 -10.98
N THR A 319 -16.27 -9.80 -11.23
CA THR A 319 -17.30 -9.76 -10.15
C THR A 319 -17.98 -11.12 -9.96
N ASP A 320 -18.50 -11.33 -8.76
CA ASP A 320 -19.34 -12.49 -8.42
C ASP A 320 -20.54 -12.04 -7.56
N GLU A 321 -21.28 -12.98 -6.97
CA GLU A 321 -22.47 -12.71 -6.14
C GLU A 321 -22.20 -11.75 -4.97
N ARG A 322 -20.95 -11.66 -4.48
CA ARG A 322 -20.57 -10.74 -3.39
C ARG A 322 -20.77 -9.27 -3.77
N ARG A 323 -20.81 -8.92 -5.05
CA ARG A 323 -21.06 -7.54 -5.50
C ARG A 323 -22.33 -6.93 -4.89
N VAL A 324 -23.35 -7.74 -4.61
CA VAL A 324 -24.60 -7.27 -4.00
C VAL A 324 -24.38 -6.80 -2.57
N ALA A 325 -23.55 -7.50 -1.80
CA ALA A 325 -23.21 -7.12 -0.44
C ALA A 325 -22.14 -6.03 -0.41
N GLY A 326 -21.05 -6.19 -1.15
CA GLY A 326 -19.91 -5.28 -1.14
C GLY A 326 -20.15 -3.93 -1.84
N ALA A 327 -21.21 -3.82 -2.64
CA ALA A 327 -21.72 -2.55 -3.16
C ALA A 327 -23.16 -2.29 -2.68
N GLY A 328 -23.58 -2.91 -1.57
CA GLY A 328 -24.88 -2.68 -0.95
C GLY A 328 -25.00 -1.29 -0.30
N PRO A 329 -26.19 -0.89 0.16
CA PRO A 329 -26.49 0.46 0.64
C PRO A 329 -25.95 0.72 2.06
N GLU A 330 -24.63 0.61 2.22
CA GLU A 330 -23.89 0.96 3.43
C GLU A 330 -22.86 2.04 3.10
N PRO A 331 -22.78 3.16 3.85
CA PRO A 331 -21.82 4.22 3.54
C PRO A 331 -20.37 3.74 3.53
N GLU A 332 -20.05 2.73 4.35
CA GLU A 332 -18.72 2.12 4.44
C GLU A 332 -18.27 1.49 3.11
N ASN A 333 -19.20 0.94 2.33
CA ASN A 333 -18.92 0.36 1.01
C ASN A 333 -18.42 1.41 0.01
N PHE A 334 -18.78 2.68 0.21
CA PHE A 334 -18.48 3.78 -0.71
C PHE A 334 -17.44 4.77 -0.14
N ARG A 335 -16.73 4.42 0.93
CA ARG A 335 -15.69 5.28 1.51
C ARG A 335 -14.51 5.56 0.59
N ARG A 336 -14.24 4.65 -0.36
CA ARG A 336 -13.19 4.82 -1.36
C ARG A 336 -13.80 5.41 -2.63
N PHE A 337 -13.82 6.73 -2.73
CA PHE A 337 -14.34 7.40 -3.92
C PHE A 337 -13.43 8.54 -4.37
N ASN A 338 -13.46 8.82 -5.66
CA ASN A 338 -12.83 9.97 -6.26
C ASN A 338 -13.81 10.70 -7.18
N LEU A 339 -13.74 12.03 -7.19
CA LEU A 339 -14.41 12.86 -8.17
C LEU A 339 -13.52 13.01 -9.41
N THR A 340 -14.14 13.03 -10.59
CA THR A 340 -13.47 13.24 -11.88
C THR A 340 -14.43 13.99 -12.79
N ARG A 341 -13.95 14.69 -13.83
CA ARG A 341 -14.87 15.28 -14.83
C ARG A 341 -15.71 14.24 -15.60
N GLY A 342 -15.33 12.96 -15.55
CA GLY A 342 -16.04 11.88 -16.22
C GLY A 342 -17.08 11.15 -15.37
N GLY A 343 -17.20 11.48 -14.07
CA GLY A 343 -18.10 10.81 -13.14
C GLY A 343 -17.47 10.46 -11.79
N LEU A 344 -18.29 9.91 -10.91
CA LEU A 344 -17.91 9.43 -9.59
C LEU A 344 -17.21 8.07 -9.71
N VAL A 345 -15.95 7.99 -9.32
CA VAL A 345 -15.19 6.74 -9.31
C VAL A 345 -15.31 6.09 -7.94
N LEU A 346 -15.80 4.86 -7.90
CA LEU A 346 -15.94 4.06 -6.67
C LEU A 346 -14.89 2.95 -6.68
N GLY A 347 -14.13 2.84 -5.58
CA GLY A 347 -13.13 1.82 -5.37
C GLY A 347 -13.59 0.77 -4.37
N PHE A 348 -13.26 -0.49 -4.62
CA PHE A 348 -13.64 -1.63 -3.79
C PHE A 348 -12.39 -2.41 -3.39
N ALA A 349 -12.31 -2.74 -2.10
CA ALA A 349 -11.18 -3.50 -1.57
C ALA A 349 -11.14 -4.93 -2.15
N PRO A 350 -9.96 -5.57 -2.20
CA PRO A 350 -9.84 -6.94 -2.68
C PRO A 350 -10.83 -7.87 -1.97
N GLY A 351 -11.59 -8.65 -2.75
CA GLY A 351 -12.50 -9.67 -2.23
C GLY A 351 -13.87 -9.17 -1.76
N THR A 352 -14.19 -7.86 -1.82
CA THR A 352 -15.49 -7.37 -1.35
C THR A 352 -16.62 -7.55 -2.36
N ILE A 353 -16.34 -7.44 -3.65
CA ILE A 353 -17.36 -7.50 -4.73
C ILE A 353 -17.08 -8.59 -5.78
N GLY A 354 -16.22 -9.53 -5.41
CA GLY A 354 -15.64 -10.51 -6.30
C GLY A 354 -14.13 -10.38 -6.36
N GLY A 355 -13.52 -10.98 -7.37
CA GLY A 355 -12.13 -10.71 -7.72
C GLY A 355 -11.27 -11.95 -7.89
N SER A 356 -10.34 -11.77 -8.84
CA SER A 356 -9.30 -12.66 -9.35
C SER A 356 -7.91 -12.39 -8.74
N GLY A 357 -7.82 -11.86 -7.52
CA GLY A 357 -6.51 -11.57 -6.90
C GLY A 357 -6.54 -10.59 -5.71
N SER A 358 -5.43 -9.87 -5.50
CA SER A 358 -5.12 -9.06 -4.30
C SER A 358 -5.21 -7.53 -4.49
N HIS A 359 -5.81 -7.04 -5.58
CA HIS A 359 -5.77 -5.61 -5.95
C HIS A 359 -7.13 -4.92 -5.79
N THR A 360 -7.12 -3.63 -5.45
CA THR A 360 -8.32 -2.76 -5.44
C THR A 360 -8.84 -2.59 -6.86
N VAL A 361 -10.15 -2.76 -7.04
CA VAL A 361 -10.85 -2.57 -8.31
C VAL A 361 -11.73 -1.32 -8.24
N SER A 362 -12.00 -0.68 -9.37
CA SER A 362 -12.83 0.52 -9.40
C SER A 362 -13.79 0.56 -10.59
N ILE A 363 -14.96 1.18 -10.38
CA ILE A 363 -15.92 1.50 -11.44
C ILE A 363 -16.15 3.01 -11.49
N THR A 364 -16.67 3.50 -12.61
CA THR A 364 -17.10 4.90 -12.76
C THR A 364 -18.60 4.94 -12.96
N ILE A 365 -19.28 5.73 -12.12
CA ILE A 365 -20.70 6.07 -12.21
C ILE A 365 -20.81 7.47 -12.84
N PRO A 366 -21.35 7.58 -14.07
CA PRO A 366 -21.66 8.88 -14.67
C PRO A 366 -22.58 9.71 -13.78
N TYR A 367 -22.29 11.00 -13.62
CA TYR A 367 -23.04 11.87 -12.70
C TYR A 367 -24.55 11.90 -12.98
N ARG A 368 -24.92 11.94 -14.28
CA ARG A 368 -26.31 11.90 -14.77
C ARG A 368 -27.17 10.73 -14.27
N ILE A 369 -26.56 9.63 -13.84
CA ILE A 369 -27.32 8.47 -13.33
C ILE A 369 -27.94 8.79 -11.97
N LEU A 370 -27.35 9.72 -11.23
CA LEU A 370 -27.74 10.10 -9.88
C LEU A 370 -28.30 11.53 -9.83
N ASP A 371 -28.77 12.06 -10.96
CA ASP A 371 -29.45 13.35 -11.02
C ASP A 371 -30.68 13.37 -10.10
N GLY A 372 -30.82 14.45 -9.34
CA GLY A 372 -31.86 14.59 -8.32
C GLY A 372 -31.50 14.02 -6.94
N TYR A 373 -30.35 13.33 -6.79
CA TYR A 373 -29.82 12.89 -5.49
C TYR A 373 -28.66 13.75 -4.99
N TRP A 374 -28.00 14.51 -5.88
CA TRP A 374 -26.86 15.36 -5.52
C TRP A 374 -27.27 16.51 -4.59
N GLN A 375 -26.38 16.86 -3.66
CA GLN A 375 -26.54 18.03 -2.81
C GLN A 375 -26.59 19.30 -3.69
N PRO A 376 -27.66 20.13 -3.62
CA PRO A 376 -27.74 21.37 -4.38
C PRO A 376 -26.60 22.33 -4.01
N GLY A 377 -25.86 22.81 -5.02
CA GLY A 377 -24.67 23.64 -4.81
C GLY A 377 -23.49 22.89 -4.20
N GLY A 378 -23.57 21.56 -4.09
CA GLY A 378 -22.53 20.70 -3.54
C GLY A 378 -21.41 20.36 -4.55
N PRO A 379 -20.46 19.49 -4.15
CA PRO A 379 -19.23 19.24 -4.87
C PRO A 379 -19.40 18.75 -6.32
N VAL A 380 -20.49 18.04 -6.62
CA VAL A 380 -20.76 17.49 -7.95
C VAL A 380 -21.48 18.49 -8.86
N SER A 381 -22.34 19.34 -8.30
CA SER A 381 -23.13 20.31 -9.07
C SER A 381 -22.29 21.38 -9.79
N LEU A 382 -21.00 21.45 -9.46
CA LEU A 382 -20.02 22.38 -10.01
C LEU A 382 -19.09 21.72 -11.07
N LEU A 383 -19.31 20.44 -11.40
CA LEU A 383 -18.42 19.65 -12.26
C LEU A 383 -18.98 19.37 -13.66
N ASP A 384 -20.18 19.87 -13.96
CA ASP A 384 -20.85 19.73 -15.25
C ASP A 384 -20.30 20.66 -16.36
#